data_AF-A0A429M6M6-F1
#
_entry.id   AF-A0A429M6M6-F1
#
_cell.length_a   1.000
_cell.length_b   1.000
_cell.length_c   1.000
_cell.angle_alpha   90.00
_cell.angle_beta   90.00
_cell.angle_gamma   90.00
#
_symmetry.space_group_name_H-M   'P 1'
#
loop_
_entity.id
_entity.type
_entity.pdbx_description
1 polymer ?
#
loop_
_entity_poly.entity_id
_entity_poly.type
_entity_poly.pdbx_seq_one_letter_code
_entity_poly.pdbx_strand_id
1 'polypeptide(L)' 'MNIFEALRESHENQRNLSEQLIQTHGLTEERKELFDALKNELYAHSVAEDRYLYIPLMFDDVGLDIT' A
#
# COMPACT_ATOMS: atom_id res chain seq x y z
N MET A 1 7.16 13.16 9.03
CA MET A 1 6.35 12.44 8.05
C MET A 1 6.32 13.20 6.73
N ASN A 2 7.20 12.82 5.81
CA ASN A 2 7.04 13.12 4.38
C ASN A 2 6.23 12.01 3.70
N ILE A 3 5.88 12.19 2.42
CA ILE A 3 5.09 11.21 1.66
C ILE A 3 5.78 9.83 1.59
N PHE A 4 7.10 9.77 1.47
CA PHE A 4 7.85 8.50 1.43
C PHE A 4 7.81 7.77 2.77
N GLU A 5 7.89 8.50 3.89
CA GLU A 5 7.73 7.94 5.24
C GLU A 5 6.32 7.38 5.42
N ALA A 6 5.29 8.12 5.00
CA ALA A 6 3.90 7.67 5.09
C ALA A 6 3.63 6.43 4.21
N LEU A 7 4.15 6.39 2.98
CA LEU A 7 4.02 5.22 2.11
C LEU A 7 4.77 4.00 2.67
N ARG A 8 5.94 4.17 3.29
CA ARG A 8 6.65 3.08 3.97
C ARG A 8 5.88 2.56 5.18
N GLU A 9 5.32 3.43 6.01
CA GLU A 9 4.48 3.01 7.13
C GLU A 9 3.26 2.20 6.65
N SER A 10 2.61 2.66 5.58
CA SER A 10 1.51 1.92 4.94
C SER A 10 1.96 0.55 4.41
N HIS A 11 3.16 0.44 3.82
CA HIS A 11 3.70 -0.88 3.44
C HIS A 11 3.87 -1.82 4.64
N GLU A 12 4.38 -1.34 5.77
CA GLU A 12 4.53 -2.16 6.97
C GLU A 12 3.17 -2.64 7.49
N ASN A 13 2.14 -1.78 7.45
CA ASN A 13 0.76 -2.19 7.78
C ASN A 13 0.24 -3.29 6.84
N GLN A 14 0.47 -3.16 5.53
CA GLN A 14 0.09 -4.19 4.55
C GLN A 14 0.81 -5.52 4.78
N ARG A 15 2.11 -5.49 5.11
CA ARG A 15 2.89 -6.70 5.45
C ARG A 15 2.31 -7.36 6.70
N ASN A 16 2.05 -6.60 7.76
CA ASN A 16 1.50 -7.11 9.01
C ASN A 16 0.12 -7.73 8.84
N LEU A 17 -0.76 -7.09 8.07
CA LEU A 17 -2.10 -7.63 7.77
C LEU A 17 -2.01 -8.89 6.92
N SER A 18 -1.11 -8.91 5.94
CA SER A 18 -0.87 -10.09 5.09
C SER A 18 -0.32 -11.26 5.90
N GLU A 19 0.65 -11.00 6.78
CA GLU A 19 1.24 -12.02 7.66
C GLU A 19 0.19 -12.63 8.58
N GLN A 20 -0.64 -11.81 9.25
CA GLN A 20 -1.75 -12.31 10.05
C GLN A 20 -2.73 -13.14 9.23
N LEU A 21 -3.11 -12.65 8.04
CA LEU A 21 -4.07 -13.33 7.18
C LEU A 21 -3.60 -14.73 6.78
N ILE A 22 -2.32 -14.92 6.46
CA ILE A 22 -1.78 -16.24 6.07
C ILE A 22 -1.66 -17.22 7.24
N GLN A 23 -1.68 -16.75 8.50
CA GLN A 23 -1.78 -17.63 9.66
C GLN A 23 -3.21 -18.15 9.88
N THR A 24 -4.22 -17.48 9.30
CA THR A 24 -5.63 -17.90 9.40
C THR A 24 -6.03 -18.87 8.28
N HIS A 25 -7.02 -19.73 8.56
CA HIS A 25 -7.48 -20.77 7.63
C HIS A 25 -9.00 -20.97 7.73
N GLY A 26 -9.60 -21.40 6.63
CA GLY A 26 -11.05 -21.67 6.57
C GLY A 26 -11.90 -20.40 6.58
N LEU A 27 -13.20 -20.57 6.84
CA LEU A 27 -14.18 -19.50 6.89
C LEU A 27 -14.36 -19.05 8.34
N THR A 28 -13.42 -18.24 8.85
CA THR A 28 -13.51 -17.62 10.17
C THR A 28 -13.81 -16.13 10.04
N GLU A 29 -14.51 -15.57 11.03
CA GLU A 29 -14.77 -14.12 11.07
C GLU A 29 -13.47 -13.32 11.14
N GLU A 30 -12.50 -13.76 11.94
CA GLU A 30 -11.16 -13.16 12.00
C GLU A 30 -10.51 -13.06 10.62
N ARG A 31 -10.54 -14.14 9.83
CA ARG A 31 -9.97 -14.15 8.48
C ARG A 31 -10.67 -13.14 7.57
N LYS A 32 -12.00 -13.04 7.68
CA LYS A 32 -12.80 -12.09 6.91
C LYS A 32 -12.45 -10.65 7.28
N GLU A 33 -12.36 -10.35 8.57
CA GLU A 33 -11.99 -9.03 9.08
C GLU A 33 -10.56 -8.62 8.65
N LEU A 34 -9.58 -9.53 8.77
CA LEU A 34 -8.21 -9.29 8.32
C LEU A 34 -8.16 -9.03 6.80
N PHE A 35 -8.93 -9.77 6.01
CA PHE A 35 -9.00 -9.57 4.57
C PHE A 35 -9.64 -8.22 4.22
N ASP A 36 -10.75 -7.86 4.87
CA ASP A 36 -11.43 -6.58 4.65
C ASP A 36 -10.51 -5.40 5.03
N ALA A 37 -9.75 -5.52 6.13
CA ALA A 37 -8.75 -4.54 6.54
C ALA A 37 -7.61 -4.42 5.52
N LEU A 38 -7.01 -5.53 5.09
CA LEU A 38 -5.94 -5.55 4.09
C LEU A 38 -6.41 -4.93 2.76
N LYS A 39 -7.61 -5.27 2.31
CA LYS A 39 -8.19 -4.74 1.08
C LYS A 39 -8.37 -3.22 1.15
N ASN A 40 -8.87 -2.71 2.27
CA ASN A 40 -9.06 -1.28 2.46
C ASN A 40 -7.73 -0.52 2.50
N GLU A 41 -6.72 -1.07 3.18
CA GLU A 41 -5.38 -0.47 3.25
C GLU A 41 -4.71 -0.43 1.87
N LEU A 42 -4.77 -1.52 1.10
CA LEU A 42 -4.25 -1.57 -0.27
C LEU A 42 -4.93 -0.55 -1.19
N TYR A 43 -6.25 -0.41 -1.08
CA TYR A 43 -6.99 0.59 -1.84
C TYR A 43 -6.55 2.01 -1.47
N ALA A 44 -6.52 2.34 -0.18
CA ALA A 44 -6.08 3.65 0.30
C ALA A 44 -4.65 3.97 -0.13
N HIS A 45 -3.75 2.98 -0.04
CA HIS A 45 -2.37 3.09 -0.48
C HIS A 45 -2.25 3.42 -1.96
N SER A 46 -2.89 2.63 -2.83
CA SER A 46 -2.82 2.86 -4.29
C SER A 46 -3.31 4.25 -4.69
N VAL A 47 -4.38 4.74 -4.06
CA VAL A 47 -4.89 6.10 -4.30
C VAL A 47 -3.89 7.17 -3.84
N ALA A 48 -3.18 6.94 -2.74
CA ALA A 48 -2.16 7.85 -2.24
C ALA A 48 -0.91 7.86 -3.15
N GLU A 49 -0.44 6.69 -3.59
CA GLU A 49 0.66 6.58 -4.54
C GLU A 49 0.34 7.31 -5.85
N ASP A 50 -0.84 7.06 -6.44
CA ASP A 50 -1.25 7.72 -7.69
C ASP A 50 -1.20 9.24 -7.54
N ARG A 51 -1.85 9.78 -6.50
CA ARG A 51 -2.01 11.23 -6.34
C ARG A 51 -0.74 11.96 -5.96
N TYR A 52 0.11 11.34 -5.12
CA TYR A 52 1.20 12.05 -4.45
C TYR A 52 2.59 11.56 -4.86
N LEU A 53 2.70 10.44 -5.57
CA LEU A 53 3.97 9.93 -6.07
C LEU A 53 3.96 9.85 -7.60
N TYR A 54 3.09 9.03 -8.19
CA TYR A 54 3.16 8.73 -9.62
C TYR A 54 2.71 9.89 -10.50
N ILE A 55 1.57 10.53 -10.22
CA ILE A 55 1.11 11.68 -11.01
C ILE A 55 2.15 12.80 -11.00
N PRO A 56 2.68 13.27 -9.84
CA PRO A 56 3.73 14.29 -9.83
C PRO A 56 4.98 13.87 -10.61
N LEU A 57 5.42 12.61 -10.46
CA LEU A 57 6.59 12.08 -11.16
C LEU A 57 6.38 11.99 -12.68
N MET A 58 5.16 11.78 -13.16
CA MET A 58 4.84 11.81 -14.59
C MET A 58 4.77 13.23 -15.16
N PHE A 59 4.55 14.25 -14.32
CA PHE A 59 4.54 15.66 -14.74
C PHE A 59 5.95 16.25 -14.82
N ASP A 60 6.86 15.78 -13.97
CA ASP A 60 8.27 16.04 -14.13
C ASP A 60 8.80 15.11 -15.24
N ASP A 61 8.82 15.61 -16.49
CA ASP A 61 9.45 14.95 -17.64
C ASP A 61 10.99 14.98 -17.49
N VAL A 62 11.48 14.35 -16.41
CA VAL A 62 12.84 13.83 -16.35
C VAL A 62 12.84 12.59 -17.23
N GLY A 63 12.89 12.80 -18.55
CA GLY A 63 13.31 11.75 -19.46
C GLY A 63 14.55 11.06 -18.88
N LEU A 64 14.73 9.76 -19.15
CA LEU A 64 15.91 9.01 -18.71
C LEU A 64 17.18 9.75 -19.16
N ASP A 65 17.80 10.49 -18.24
CA ASP A 65 19.08 11.14 -18.47
C ASP A 65 20.13 10.04 -18.39
N ILE A 66 20.40 9.42 -19.55
CA ILE A 66 21.41 8.38 -19.75
C ILE A 66 22.76 8.99 -20.15
N THR A 67 23.00 10.27 -19.82
CA THR A 67 24.25 10.96 -20.16
C THR A 67 25.39 10.63 -19.19
#